data_AF-A0A822ES60-F1
#
_entry.id   AF-A0A822ES60-F1
#
_cell.length_a   1.000
_cell.length_b   1.000
_cell.length_c   1.000
_cell.angle_alpha   90.00
_cell.angle_beta   90.00
_cell.angle_gamma   90.00
#
_symmetry.space_group_name_H-M   'P 1'
#
loop_
_entity.id
_entity.type
_entity.pdbx_description
1 polymer ?
#
loop_
_entity_poly.entity_id
_entity_poly.type
_entity_poly.pdbx_seq_one_letter_code
_entity_poly.pdbx_strand_id
1 'polypeptide(L)'
;FHFGGRGEINVTLGVPRLRKLLIVASINVKTTTIQVPILRSSSALCKAKRLQRRWSRLLFSQVLKNLNIHEKLSLKLNDHKHTYKIEFYFDEKYGEKQLNEIICSFETYFIPRLCRSI
;
A
#
# COMPACT_ATOMS: atom_id res chain seq x y z
N PHE A 1 -31.99 -6.22 3.99
CA PHE A 1 -32.23 -6.99 5.22
C PHE A 1 -33.67 -6.79 5.66
N HIS A 2 -34.47 -7.86 5.61
CA HIS A 2 -35.75 -7.99 6.33
C HIS A 2 -35.43 -8.81 7.60
N PHE A 3 -35.46 -8.21 8.80
CA PHE A 3 -36.56 -8.11 9.78
C PHE A 3 -36.72 -9.33 10.70
N GLY A 4 -35.99 -9.33 11.82
CA GLY A 4 -36.54 -9.79 13.10
C GLY A 4 -37.38 -8.65 13.68
N GLY A 5 -38.67 -8.90 13.89
CA GLY A 5 -39.75 -7.92 13.94
C GLY A 5 -39.67 -6.81 15.00
N ARG A 6 -40.23 -5.65 14.62
CA ARG A 6 -40.48 -4.40 15.37
C ARG A 6 -39.26 -3.50 15.63
N GLY A 7 -38.88 -2.81 14.54
CA GLY A 7 -38.83 -1.35 14.53
C GLY A 7 -37.85 -0.69 15.48
N GLU A 8 -36.55 -0.84 15.24
CA GLU A 8 -35.55 0.17 15.62
C GLU A 8 -34.31 0.07 14.70
N ILE A 9 -34.52 0.55 13.47
CA ILE A 9 -33.65 1.46 12.73
C ILE A 9 -32.16 1.47 13.16
N ASN A 10 -31.29 0.88 12.33
CA ASN A 10 -29.87 1.27 12.18
C ASN A 10 -28.94 1.18 13.41
N VAL A 11 -29.27 0.42 14.45
CA VAL A 11 -28.46 0.33 15.69
C VAL A 11 -27.13 -0.45 15.53
N THR A 12 -26.86 -1.10 14.39
CA THR A 12 -25.61 -1.88 14.22
C THR A 12 -24.38 -1.04 13.88
N LEU A 13 -24.54 0.25 13.51
CA LEU A 13 -23.42 1.18 13.31
C LEU A 13 -23.18 2.11 14.51
N GLY A 14 -24.13 2.16 15.46
CA GLY A 14 -24.10 3.04 16.63
C GLY A 14 -23.47 2.39 17.86
N VAL A 15 -24.02 1.28 18.36
CA VAL A 15 -23.63 0.68 19.65
C VAL A 15 -22.16 0.22 19.71
N PRO A 16 -21.62 -0.45 18.66
CA PRO A 16 -20.20 -0.81 18.66
C PRO A 16 -19.27 0.41 18.57
N ARG A 17 -19.69 1.48 17.88
CA ARG A 17 -18.89 2.70 17.69
C ARG A 17 -18.90 3.58 18.94
N LEU A 18 -20.04 3.68 19.62
CA LEU A 18 -20.17 4.40 20.90
C LEU A 18 -19.37 3.74 22.01
N ARG A 19 -19.47 2.41 22.15
CA ARG A 19 -18.64 1.66 23.11
C ARG A 19 -17.15 1.87 22.85
N LYS A 20 -16.73 1.93 21.59
CA LYS A 20 -15.33 2.21 21.22
C LYS A 20 -14.89 3.63 21.59
N LEU A 21 -15.74 4.64 21.42
CA LEU A 21 -15.42 6.02 21.80
C LEU A 21 -15.39 6.24 23.32
N LEU A 22 -16.25 5.54 24.07
CA LEU A 22 -16.39 5.74 25.52
C LEU A 22 -15.44 4.86 26.35
N ILE A 23 -15.29 3.58 25.97
CA ILE A 23 -14.51 2.57 26.74
C ILE A 23 -13.03 2.62 26.36
N VAL A 24 -12.73 2.98 25.11
CA VAL A 24 -11.38 3.01 24.53
C VAL A 24 -11.03 4.45 24.25
N ALA A 25 -10.87 5.28 25.29
CA ALA A 25 -10.13 6.55 25.22
C ALA A 25 -8.63 6.33 24.89
N SER A 26 -8.33 5.32 24.08
CA SER A 26 -7.00 4.85 23.77
C SER A 26 -6.55 5.47 22.46
N ILE A 27 -5.35 6.03 22.52
CA ILE A 27 -4.43 6.51 21.48
C ILE A 27 -4.40 5.66 20.18
N ASN A 28 -4.89 4.40 20.19
CA ASN A 28 -4.92 3.48 19.05
C ASN A 28 -6.34 3.10 18.60
N VAL A 29 -7.07 4.07 18.04
CA VAL A 29 -8.31 3.77 17.32
C VAL A 29 -7.95 3.03 16.02
N LYS A 30 -8.37 1.75 15.89
CA LYS A 30 -8.04 0.84 14.76
C LYS A 30 -8.27 1.40 13.34
N THR A 31 -9.05 2.46 13.19
CA THR A 31 -9.28 3.17 11.91
C THR A 31 -9.34 4.65 12.21
N THR A 32 -8.18 5.32 12.20
CA THR A 32 -8.12 6.77 12.20
C THR A 32 -8.56 7.26 10.82
N THR A 33 -9.53 8.18 10.78
CA THR A 33 -9.96 8.83 9.54
C THR A 33 -9.70 10.32 9.67
N ILE A 34 -9.00 10.89 8.69
CA ILE A 34 -8.71 12.33 8.64
C ILE A 34 -9.52 12.91 7.48
N GLN A 35 -10.32 13.93 7.77
CA GLN A 35 -11.03 14.70 6.75
C GLN A 35 -10.24 15.99 6.47
N VAL A 36 -9.86 16.20 5.21
CA VAL A 36 -9.10 17.38 4.78
C VAL A 36 -10.03 18.28 3.96
N PRO A 37 -10.38 19.49 4.45
CA PRO A 37 -11.21 20.41 3.68
C PRO A 37 -10.43 20.95 2.48
N ILE A 38 -11.04 20.89 1.30
CA ILE A 38 -10.45 21.37 0.03
C ILE A 38 -11.28 22.56 -0.46
N LEU A 39 -10.61 23.61 -0.96
CA LEU A 39 -11.28 24.76 -1.59
C LEU A 39 -12.07 24.31 -2.82
N ARG A 40 -13.27 24.88 -3.02
CA ARG A 40 -14.16 24.58 -4.15
C ARG A 40 -13.73 25.27 -5.44
N SER A 41 -12.47 25.10 -5.83
CA SER A 41 -11.95 25.56 -7.12
C SER A 41 -11.36 24.39 -7.90
N SER A 42 -11.47 24.43 -9.24
CA SER A 42 -10.93 23.39 -10.12
C SER A 42 -9.42 23.19 -9.92
N SER A 43 -8.68 24.29 -9.72
CA SER A 43 -7.25 24.26 -9.43
C SER A 43 -6.92 23.61 -8.08
N ALA A 44 -7.72 23.86 -7.05
CA ALA A 44 -7.55 23.23 -5.74
C ALA A 44 -7.88 21.74 -5.78
N LEU A 45 -8.91 21.32 -6.52
CA LEU A 45 -9.25 19.91 -6.70
C LEU A 45 -8.13 19.13 -7.41
N CYS A 46 -7.52 19.70 -8.45
CA CYS A 46 -6.35 19.10 -9.11
C CYS A 46 -5.16 18.96 -8.16
N LYS A 47 -4.86 19.99 -7.36
CA LYS A 47 -3.81 19.94 -6.33
C LYS A 47 -4.11 18.91 -5.25
N ALA A 48 -5.37 18.78 -4.83
CA ALA A 48 -5.81 17.81 -3.84
C ALA A 48 -5.66 16.37 -4.35
N LYS A 49 -6.01 16.09 -5.61
CA LYS A 49 -5.75 14.78 -6.23
C LYS A 49 -4.25 14.44 -6.28
N ARG A 50 -3.39 15.44 -6.54
CA ARG A 50 -1.93 15.25 -6.47
C ARG A 50 -1.47 14.97 -5.04
N LEU A 51 -2.01 15.69 -4.05
CA LEU A 51 -1.71 15.48 -2.63
C LEU A 51 -2.15 14.09 -2.16
N GLN A 52 -3.36 13.67 -2.53
CA GLN A 52 -3.90 12.35 -2.25
C GLN A 52 -2.96 11.25 -2.75
N ARG A 53 -2.45 11.37 -3.99
CA ARG A 53 -1.47 10.41 -4.53
C ARG A 53 -0.17 10.38 -3.72
N ARG A 54 0.35 11.54 -3.31
CA ARG A 54 1.60 11.62 -2.51
C ARG A 54 1.44 11.07 -1.08
N TRP A 55 0.26 11.23 -0.48
CA TRP A 55 0.00 10.76 0.89
C TRP A 55 -0.47 9.31 0.95
N SER A 56 -0.97 8.78 -0.16
CA SER A 56 -1.35 7.37 -0.25
C SER A 56 -0.10 6.51 -0.19
N ARG A 57 -0.02 5.65 0.83
CA ARG A 57 1.03 4.64 0.90
C ARG A 57 0.85 3.67 -0.26
N LEU A 58 1.91 3.51 -1.06
CA LEU A 58 1.98 2.48 -2.09
C LEU A 58 2.87 1.34 -1.61
N LEU A 59 2.37 0.12 -1.74
CA LEU A 59 3.13 -1.10 -1.48
C LEU A 59 3.78 -1.55 -2.80
N PHE A 60 5.02 -2.04 -2.76
CA PHE A 60 5.69 -2.54 -3.97
C PHE A 60 4.90 -3.67 -4.66
N SER A 61 4.22 -4.51 -3.88
CA SER A 61 3.31 -5.53 -4.41
C SER A 61 2.14 -5.00 -5.24
N GLN A 62 1.78 -3.72 -5.08
CA GLN A 62 0.73 -3.06 -5.86
C GLN A 62 1.27 -2.40 -7.15
N VAL A 63 2.58 -2.22 -7.24
CA VAL A 63 3.25 -1.61 -8.39
C VAL A 63 3.79 -2.67 -9.34
N LEU A 64 4.21 -3.82 -8.84
CA LEU A 64 4.70 -4.91 -9.66
C LEU A 64 3.54 -5.56 -10.43
N LYS A 65 3.67 -5.61 -11.75
CA LYS A 65 2.81 -6.35 -12.66
C LYS A 65 3.20 -7.82 -12.72
N ASN A 66 4.50 -8.10 -12.77
CA ASN A 66 5.04 -9.45 -12.79
C ASN A 66 6.44 -9.50 -12.17
N LEU A 67 6.87 -10.68 -11.74
CA LEU A 67 8.19 -10.93 -11.18
C LEU A 67 8.67 -12.30 -11.67
N ASN A 68 9.78 -12.32 -12.41
CA ASN A 68 10.42 -13.55 -12.87
C ASN A 68 11.73 -13.78 -12.09
N ILE A 69 11.94 -15.00 -11.61
CA ILE A 69 13.16 -15.42 -10.92
C ILE A 69 13.76 -16.58 -11.70
N HIS A 70 15.01 -16.42 -12.11
CA HIS A 70 15.79 -17.48 -12.72
C HIS A 70 16.95 -17.83 -11.81
N GLU A 71 16.96 -19.05 -11.30
CA GLU A 71 18.06 -19.60 -10.51
C GLU A 71 18.97 -20.45 -11.41
N LYS A 72 20.28 -20.30 -11.22
CA LYS A 72 21.29 -21.15 -11.85
C LYS A 72 22.24 -21.67 -10.78
N LEU A 73 22.33 -22.98 -10.70
CA LEU A 73 23.30 -23.71 -9.88
C LEU A 73 24.52 -24.04 -10.74
N SER A 74 25.69 -23.51 -10.38
CA SER A 74 26.97 -23.92 -10.97
C SER A 74 27.72 -24.79 -9.99
N LEU A 75 27.76 -26.09 -10.27
CA LEU A 75 28.54 -27.08 -9.53
C LEU A 75 29.88 -27.27 -10.24
N LYS A 76 30.93 -26.63 -9.73
CA LYS A 76 32.32 -26.99 -10.08
C LYS A 76 32.89 -27.80 -8.92
N LEU A 77 33.88 -28.65 -9.24
CA LEU A 77 34.54 -29.59 -8.32
C LEU A 77 34.97 -29.00 -6.97
N ASN A 78 35.11 -27.67 -6.85
CA ASN A 78 35.39 -26.98 -5.59
C ASN A 78 34.68 -25.63 -5.43
N ASP A 79 33.68 -25.31 -6.27
CA ASP A 79 32.97 -24.03 -6.24
C ASP A 79 31.49 -24.25 -6.54
N HIS A 80 30.66 -24.05 -5.52
CA HIS A 80 29.21 -24.18 -5.58
C HIS A 80 28.61 -22.78 -5.61
N LYS A 81 28.31 -22.29 -6.82
CA LYS A 81 27.79 -20.93 -7.01
C LYS A 81 26.32 -20.96 -7.39
N HIS A 82 25.48 -20.40 -6.53
CA HIS A 82 24.08 -20.09 -6.85
C HIS A 82 24.02 -18.68 -7.45
N THR A 83 23.43 -18.54 -8.63
CA THR A 83 23.23 -17.25 -9.28
C THR A 83 21.73 -17.04 -9.49
N TYR A 84 21.20 -15.94 -8.96
CA TYR A 84 19.82 -15.53 -9.17
C TYR A 84 19.76 -14.35 -10.13
N LYS A 85 18.95 -14.47 -11.17
CA LYS A 85 18.55 -13.36 -12.04
C LYS A 85 17.08 -13.05 -11.76
N ILE A 86 16.80 -11.87 -11.24
CA ILE A 86 15.45 -11.42 -10.88
C ILE A 86 15.05 -10.28 -11.82
N GLU A 87 13.91 -10.45 -12.50
CA GLU A 87 13.35 -9.47 -13.42
C GLU A 87 12.03 -8.94 -12.86
N PHE A 88 11.99 -7.63 -12.61
CA PHE A 88 10.82 -6.94 -12.08
C PHE A 88 10.10 -6.21 -13.22
N TYR A 89 8.81 -6.48 -13.38
CA TYR A 89 7.97 -5.78 -14.34
C TYR A 89 7.03 -4.85 -13.58
N PHE A 90 7.17 -3.54 -13.79
CA PHE A 90 6.32 -2.55 -13.18
C PHE A 90 5.08 -2.27 -14.03
N ASP A 91 3.98 -1.91 -13.37
CA ASP A 91 2.72 -1.60 -14.03
C ASP A 91 2.74 -0.21 -14.69
N GLU A 92 2.37 -0.16 -15.97
CA GLU A 92 2.35 1.06 -16.80
C GLU A 92 1.33 2.09 -16.31
N LYS A 93 0.36 1.68 -15.47
CA LYS A 93 -0.70 2.57 -14.95
C LYS A 93 -0.17 3.79 -14.17
N TYR A 94 1.08 3.77 -13.70
CA TYR A 94 1.63 4.84 -12.88
C TYR A 94 2.18 6.04 -13.70
N GLY A 95 2.33 5.92 -15.01
CA GLY A 95 2.93 6.98 -15.84
C GLY A 95 4.42 7.23 -15.52
N GLU A 96 5.16 7.77 -16.48
CA GLU A 96 6.63 7.77 -16.43
C GLU A 96 7.23 8.47 -15.21
N LYS A 97 6.73 9.67 -14.86
CA LYS A 97 7.26 10.44 -13.73
C LYS A 97 7.14 9.71 -12.40
N GLN A 98 5.99 9.09 -12.15
CA GLN A 98 5.74 8.36 -10.92
C GLN A 98 6.49 7.03 -10.91
N LEU A 99 6.60 6.38 -12.07
CA LEU A 99 7.36 5.15 -12.21
C LEU A 99 8.84 5.38 -11.87
N ASN A 100 9.44 6.48 -12.32
CA ASN A 100 10.83 6.84 -11.97
C ASN A 100 11.01 7.05 -10.46
N GLU A 101 10.09 7.73 -9.79
CA GLU A 101 10.12 7.89 -8.33
C GLU A 101 10.04 6.53 -7.60
N ILE A 102 9.21 5.61 -8.13
CA ILE A 102 9.07 4.26 -7.56
C ILE A 102 10.34 3.45 -7.77
N ILE A 103 10.96 3.50 -8.97
CA ILE A 103 12.21 2.80 -9.27
C ILE A 103 13.33 3.30 -8.36
N CYS A 104 13.52 4.62 -8.22
CA CYS A 104 14.52 5.17 -7.29
C CYS A 104 14.28 4.71 -5.84
N SER A 105 13.01 4.69 -5.40
CA SER A 105 12.65 4.20 -4.06
C SER A 105 12.90 2.69 -3.91
N PHE A 106 12.67 1.93 -4.97
CA PHE A 106 12.90 0.49 -5.03
C PHE A 106 14.39 0.17 -4.90
N GLU A 107 15.24 0.85 -5.66
CA GLU A 107 16.69 0.71 -5.57
C GLU A 107 17.24 1.16 -4.21
N THR A 108 16.70 2.23 -3.63
CA THR A 108 17.20 2.79 -2.37
C THR A 108 16.78 1.96 -1.15
N TYR A 109 15.54 1.44 -1.13
CA TYR A 109 14.98 0.81 0.07
C TYR A 109 14.76 -0.70 -0.05
N PHE A 110 14.37 -1.19 -1.24
CA PHE A 110 14.02 -2.59 -1.41
C PHE A 110 15.25 -3.45 -1.72
N ILE A 111 16.07 -3.05 -2.70
CA ILE A 111 17.26 -3.84 -3.09
C ILE A 111 18.22 -4.07 -1.90
N PRO A 112 18.57 -3.07 -1.07
CA PRO A 112 19.44 -3.32 0.08
C PRO A 112 18.82 -4.22 1.13
N ARG A 113 17.49 -4.27 1.24
CA ARG A 113 16.79 -5.19 2.14
C ARG A 113 16.78 -6.60 1.58
N LEU A 114 16.57 -6.76 0.27
CA LEU A 114 16.61 -8.04 -0.42
C LEU A 114 18.00 -8.67 -0.31
N CYS A 115 19.07 -7.90 -0.58
CA CYS A 115 20.45 -8.37 -0.48
C CYS A 115 20.89 -8.71 0.95
N ARG A 116 20.21 -8.19 1.99
CA ARG A 116 20.48 -8.59 3.39
C ARG A 116 19.72 -9.85 3.81
N SER A 117 18.65 -10.20 3.11
CA SER A 117 17.81 -11.35 3.43
C SER A 117 18.24 -12.64 2.72
N ILE A 118 19.10 -12.52 1.72
CA ILE A 118 19.74 -13.61 0.96
C ILE A 118 21.14 -13.79 1.51
#